data_AF-A0A7X0HXA0-F1
#
_entry.id   AF-A0A7X0HXA0-F1
#
_cell.length_a   1.000
_cell.length_b   1.000
_cell.length_c   1.000
_cell.angle_alpha   90.00
_cell.angle_beta   90.00
_cell.angle_gamma   90.00
#
_symmetry.space_group_name_H-M   'P 1'
#
loop_
_entity.id
_entity.type
_entity.pdbx_description
1 polymer ?
#
loop_
_entity_poly.entity_id
_entity_poly.type
_entity_poly.pdbx_seq_one_letter_code
_entity_poly.pdbx_strand_id
1 'polypeptide(L)' 'MDKEKQEHKQFLEQQLEWCKKQDRILEVIEMKLNEMKKIAQSTLEHELTEIEIERLNSRLKELKSEVYFLENQLYTVVH' A
#
# COMPACT_ATOMS: atom_id res chain seq x y z
N MET A 1 0.99 39.35 14.13
CA MET A 1 1.42 38.23 15.00
C MET A 1 0.37 37.12 15.11
N ASP A 2 -0.93 37.41 15.26
CA ASP A 2 -1.94 36.33 15.44
C ASP A 2 -2.33 35.62 14.12
N LYS A 3 -2.47 36.38 13.03
CA LYS A 3 -2.81 35.85 11.70
C LYS A 3 -1.77 34.88 11.15
N GLU A 4 -0.48 35.23 11.26
CA GLU A 4 0.64 34.40 10.78
C GLU A 4 0.76 33.08 11.56
N LYS A 5 0.49 33.11 12.88
CA LYS A 5 0.41 31.88 13.69
C LYS A 5 -0.75 31.00 13.27
N GLN A 6 -1.89 31.60 12.93
CA GLN A 6 -3.06 30.85 12.49
C GLN A 6 -2.87 30.24 11.10
N GLU A 7 -2.26 30.95 10.15
CA GLU A 7 -1.88 30.43 8.84
C GLU A 7 -0.86 29.29 8.95
N HIS A 8 0.15 29.46 9.83
CA HIS A 8 1.13 28.40 10.08
C HIS A 8 0.50 27.14 10.69
N LYS A 9 -0.44 27.31 11.64
CA LYS A 9 -1.19 26.20 12.20
C LYS A 9 -2.01 25.45 11.13
N GLN A 10 -2.73 26.18 10.28
CA GLN A 10 -3.52 25.59 9.20
C GLN A 10 -2.66 24.81 8.22
N PHE A 11 -1.49 25.35 7.87
CA PHE A 11 -0.51 24.66 7.04
C PHE A 11 -0.07 23.33 7.70
N LEU A 12 0.30 23.35 8.98
CA LEU A 12 0.72 22.14 9.69
C LEU A 12 -0.41 21.10 9.80
N GLU A 13 -1.66 21.52 10.01
CA GLU A 13 -2.82 20.62 10.03
C GLU A 13 -3.02 19.95 8.66
N GLN A 14 -2.85 20.69 7.55
CA GLN A 14 -2.91 20.12 6.20
C GLN A 14 -1.79 19.11 5.95
N GLN A 15 -0.55 19.42 6.38
CA GLN A 15 0.59 18.50 6.27
C GLN A 15 0.35 17.24 7.10
N LEU A 16 -0.20 17.37 8.31
CA LEU A 16 -0.52 16.21 9.15
C LEU A 16 -1.58 15.30 8.51
N GLU A 17 -2.65 15.87 7.97
CA GLU A 17 -3.68 15.10 7.28
C GLU A 17 -3.17 14.46 5.98
N TRP A 18 -2.22 15.12 5.31
CA TRP A 18 -1.52 14.54 4.16
C TRP A 18 -0.69 13.30 4.57
N CYS A 19 0.14 13.41 5.62
CA CYS A 19 0.93 12.28 6.13
C CYS A 19 0.03 11.11 6.54
N LYS A 20 -1.06 11.35 7.28
CA LYS A 20 -2.00 10.30 7.69
C LYS A 20 -2.63 9.56 6.51
N LYS A 21 -2.87 10.24 5.38
CA LYS A 21 -3.37 9.59 4.16
C LYS A 21 -2.30 8.71 3.52
N GLN A 22 -1.06 9.17 3.47
CA GLN A 22 0.06 8.38 2.96
C GLN A 22 0.31 7.14 3.82
N ASP A 23 0.30 7.28 5.16
CA ASP A 23 0.48 6.17 6.10
C ASP A 23 -0.57 5.07 5.88
N ARG A 24 -1.84 5.43 5.71
CA ARG A 24 -2.91 4.45 5.43
C ARG A 24 -2.70 3.71 4.12
N ILE A 25 -2.18 4.38 3.09
CA ILE A 25 -1.87 3.71 1.81
C ILE A 25 -0.72 2.72 2.01
N LEU A 26 0.32 3.11 2.76
CA LEU A 26 1.45 2.25 3.08
C LEU A 26 1.05 1.02 3.90
N GLU A 27 0.18 1.18 4.90
CA GLU A 27 -0.39 0.06 5.67
C GLU A 27 -1.08 -0.96 4.75
N VAL A 28 -1.87 -0.49 3.79
CA VAL A 28 -2.57 -1.37 2.83
C VAL A 28 -1.58 -2.05 1.89
N ILE A 29 -0.53 -1.36 1.43
CA ILE A 29 0.56 -1.97 0.64
C ILE A 29 1.22 -3.08 1.45
N GLU A 30 1.59 -2.81 2.70
CA GLU A 30 2.25 -3.77 3.58
C GLU A 30 1.40 -5.03 3.78
N MET A 31 0.08 -4.88 4.02
CA MET A 31 -0.84 -6.00 4.13
C MET A 31 -0.82 -6.89 2.87
N LYS A 32 -0.84 -6.28 1.68
CA LYS A 32 -0.82 -7.02 0.40
C LYS A 32 0.52 -7.71 0.16
N LEU A 33 1.65 -7.06 0.47
CA LEU A 33 2.97 -7.66 0.37
C LEU A 33 3.12 -8.84 1.34
N ASN A 34 2.58 -8.72 2.56
CA ASN A 34 2.53 -9.82 3.51
C ASN A 34 1.68 -11.00 3.01
N GLU A 35 0.59 -10.74 2.30
CA GLU A 35 -0.20 -11.79 1.65
C GLU A 35 0.61 -12.50 0.55
N MET A 36 1.29 -11.75 -0.32
CA MET A 36 2.18 -12.32 -1.34
C MET A 36 3.27 -13.20 -0.72
N LYS A 37 3.87 -12.74 0.38
CA LYS A 37 4.88 -13.49 1.12
C LYS A 37 4.32 -14.81 1.65
N LYS A 38 3.12 -14.79 2.24
CA LYS A 38 2.45 -16.02 2.73
C LYS A 38 2.19 -17.01 1.60
N ILE A 39 1.76 -16.54 0.43
CA ILE A 39 1.57 -17.38 -0.75
C ILE A 39 2.90 -18.07 -1.12
N ALA A 40 3.98 -17.30 -1.28
CA ALA A 40 5.30 -17.82 -1.64
C ALA A 40 5.87 -18.79 -0.59
N GLN A 41 5.60 -18.57 0.69
CA GLN A 41 6.01 -19.48 1.76
C GLN A 41 5.20 -20.78 1.71
N SER A 42 3.88 -20.69 1.53
CA SER A 42 3.02 -21.88 1.47
C SER A 42 3.34 -22.81 0.29
N THR A 43 3.85 -22.26 -0.82
CA THR A 43 4.24 -23.04 -2.00
C THR A 43 5.55 -23.81 -1.82
N LEU A 44 6.38 -23.43 -0.84
CA LEU A 44 7.62 -24.16 -0.52
C LEU A 44 7.34 -25.41 0.32
N GLU A 45 6.24 -25.42 1.07
CA GLU A 45 5.92 -26.44 2.07
C GLU A 45 5.02 -27.56 1.53
N HIS A 46 4.43 -27.39 0.35
CA HIS A 46 3.41 -28.30 -0.21
C HIS A 46 3.69 -28.66 -1.66
N GLU A 47 3.45 -29.92 -2.03
CA GLU A 47 3.31 -30.31 -3.44
C GLU A 47 1.97 -29.77 -3.96
N LEU A 48 2.05 -28.78 -4.85
CA LEU A 48 0.88 -28.13 -5.43
C LEU A 48 0.51 -28.77 -6.76
N THR A 49 -0.79 -28.93 -6.97
CA THR A 49 -1.34 -29.27 -8.28
C THR A 49 -1.21 -28.10 -9.26
N GLU A 50 -1.26 -28.39 -10.57
CA GLU A 50 -1.24 -27.34 -11.61
C GLU A 50 -2.35 -26.29 -11.41
N ILE A 51 -3.55 -26.73 -11.01
CA ILE A 51 -4.70 -25.85 -10.73
C ILE A 51 -4.41 -24.91 -9.55
N GLU A 52 -3.78 -25.42 -8.49
CA GLU A 52 -3.40 -24.60 -7.33
C GLU A 52 -2.31 -23.60 -7.70
N ILE A 53 -1.32 -24.01 -8.51
CA ILE A 53 -0.29 -23.12 -9.04
C ILE A 53 -0.91 -21.99 -9.86
N GLU A 54 -1.85 -22.29 -10.76
CA GLU A 54 -2.54 -21.28 -11.56
C GLU A 54 -3.34 -20.30 -10.69
N ARG A 55 -4.05 -20.81 -9.67
CA ARG A 55 -4.82 -19.98 -8.74
C ARG A 55 -3.91 -19.04 -7.96
N LEU A 56 -2.81 -19.54 -7.41
CA LEU A 56 -1.87 -18.73 -6.63
C LEU A 56 -1.17 -17.69 -7.51
N ASN A 57 -0.79 -18.05 -8.73
CA ASN A 57 -0.22 -17.10 -9.69
C ASN A 57 -1.20 -16.00 -10.08
N SER A 58 -2.48 -16.34 -10.26
CA SER A 58 -3.53 -15.35 -10.54
C SER A 58 -3.68 -14.38 -9.37
N ARG A 59 -3.71 -14.89 -8.14
CA ARG A 59 -3.76 -14.06 -6.93
C ARG A 59 -2.55 -13.15 -6.78
N LEU A 60 -1.34 -13.64 -7.06
CA LEU A 60 -0.13 -12.81 -7.04
C LEU A 60 -0.18 -11.69 -8.09
N LYS A 61 -0.73 -11.93 -9.28
CA LYS A 61 -0.89 -10.90 -10.31
C LYS A 61 -1.88 -9.82 -9.89
N GLU A 62 -3.00 -10.20 -9.27
CA GLU A 62 -3.97 -9.26 -8.70
C GLU A 62 -3.31 -8.38 -7.62
N LEU A 63 -2.70 -9.00 -6.62
CA LEU A 63 -2.02 -8.29 -5.53
C LEU A 63 -0.95 -7.33 -6.07
N LYS A 64 -0.20 -7.75 -7.10
CA LYS A 64 0.83 -6.91 -7.73
C LYS A 64 0.22 -5.67 -8.38
N SER A 65 -0.90 -5.85 -9.07
CA SER A 65 -1.62 -4.76 -9.73
C SER A 65 -2.19 -3.77 -8.71
N GLU A 66 -2.71 -4.27 -7.58
CA GLU A 66 -3.20 -3.45 -6.48
C GLU A 66 -2.08 -2.66 -5.80
N VAL A 67 -0.94 -3.29 -5.53
CA VAL A 67 0.25 -2.60 -4.98
C VAL A 67 0.70 -1.49 -5.92
N TYR A 68 0.84 -1.79 -7.22
CA TYR A 68 1.24 -0.78 -8.21
C TYR A 68 0.26 0.41 -8.27
N PHE A 69 -1.05 0.14 -8.18
CA PHE A 69 -2.05 1.20 -8.13
C PHE A 69 -1.92 2.08 -6.87
N LEU A 70 -1.62 1.48 -5.72
CA LEU A 70 -1.42 2.21 -4.46
C LEU A 70 -0.11 3.01 -4.47
N GLU A 71 0.97 2.46 -5.03
CA GLU A 71 2.24 3.17 -5.21
C GLU A 71 2.04 4.42 -6.09
N ASN A 72 1.29 4.31 -7.18
CA ASN A 72 0.97 5.47 -8.03
C ASN A 72 0.18 6.56 -7.29
N GLN A 73 -0.69 6.18 -6.34
CA GLN A 73 -1.38 7.15 -5.50
C GLN A 73 -0.43 7.90 -4.56
N LEU A 74 0.67 7.30 -4.11
CA LEU A 74 1.69 7.99 -3.32
C LEU A 74 2.45 9.04 -4.14
N TYR A 75 2.82 8.70 -5.39
CA TYR A 75 3.60 9.59 -6.27
C TYR A 75 2.80 10.79 -6.81
N THR A 76 1.47 10.67 -6.92
CA THR A 76 0.64 11.72 -7.52
C THR A 76 0.43 12.94 -6.59
N VAL A 77 0.84 12.86 -5.32
CA VAL A 77 0.55 13.91 -4.31
C VAL A 77 1.74 14.82 -4.00
N VAL A 78 2.81 14.79 -4.81
CA VAL A 78 3.93 15.74 -4.71
C VAL A 78 3.70 16.90 -5.69
N HIS A 79 2.98 17.93 -5.25
CA HIS A 79 2.86 19.23 -5.94
C HIS A 79 3.02 20.38 -4.96
#